data_AF-A0A1Q6FXY2-F1
#
_entry.id   AF-A0A1Q6FXY2-F1
#
_cell.length_a   1.000
_cell.length_b   1.000
_cell.length_c   1.000
_cell.angle_alpha   90.00
_cell.angle_beta   90.00
_cell.angle_gamma   90.00
#
_symmetry.space_group_name_H-M   'P 1'
#
loop_
_entity.id
_entity.type
_entity.pdbx_description
1 polymer ?
#
loop_
_entity_poly.entity_id
_entity_poly.type
_entity_poly.pdbx_seq_one_letter_code
_entity_poly.pdbx_strand_id
1 'polypeptide(L)'
;MSSRGQIVLPISIRRKLNLGEGSQFLVISDDENILLKPVREPSLDEFYSLIEKAQKTAKKIGPTEKDIESVIMEMRAEKRK
;
A
#
# COMPACT_ATOMS: atom_id res chain seq x y z
N MET A 1 -18.34 -19.18 -21.64
CA MET A 1 -17.34 -18.58 -20.72
C MET A 1 -16.68 -19.71 -19.95
N SER A 2 -15.34 -19.75 -19.87
CA SER A 2 -14.63 -20.68 -18.97
C SER A 2 -15.13 -20.47 -17.55
N SER A 3 -15.25 -21.54 -16.75
CA SER A 3 -15.71 -21.48 -15.35
C SER A 3 -14.89 -20.53 -14.46
N ARG A 4 -13.73 -20.07 -14.92
CA ARG A 4 -12.84 -19.14 -14.21
C ARG A 4 -12.46 -17.87 -15.00
N GLY A 5 -12.93 -17.69 -16.25
CA GLY A 5 -12.65 -16.49 -17.06
C GLY A 5 -11.17 -16.05 -17.06
N GLN A 6 -10.32 -16.72 -17.84
CA GLN A 6 -8.88 -16.42 -17.88
C GLN A 6 -8.54 -15.47 -19.04
N ILE A 7 -7.67 -14.49 -18.78
CA ILE A 7 -7.11 -13.59 -19.80
C ILE A 7 -5.62 -13.91 -19.95
N VAL A 8 -5.16 -14.17 -21.18
CA VAL A 8 -3.75 -14.44 -21.47
C VAL A 8 -3.04 -13.13 -21.81
N LEU A 9 -2.01 -12.79 -21.05
CA LEU A 9 -1.16 -11.63 -21.32
C LEU A 9 0.00 -12.00 -22.27
N PRO A 10 0.13 -11.33 -23.44
CA PRO A 10 1.27 -11.50 -24.33
C PRO A 10 2.61 -11.25 -23.64
N ILE A 11 3.66 -11.95 -24.08
CA ILE A 11 5.00 -11.85 -23.47
C ILE A 11 5.59 -10.43 -23.55
N SER A 12 5.23 -9.66 -24.59
CA SER A 12 5.63 -8.26 -24.75
C SER A 12 5.11 -7.38 -23.61
N ILE A 13 3.84 -7.57 -23.22
CA ILE A 13 3.21 -6.83 -22.11
C ILE A 13 3.83 -7.25 -20.78
N ARG A 14 4.03 -8.57 -20.58
CA ARG A 14 4.70 -9.08 -19.36
C ARG A 14 6.08 -8.48 -19.15
N ARG A 15 6.91 -8.44 -20.21
CA ARG A 15 8.25 -7.84 -20.16
C ARG A 15 8.20 -6.33 -19.91
N LYS A 16 7.31 -5.61 -20.61
CA LYS A 16 7.16 -4.16 -20.46
C LYS A 16 6.76 -3.74 -19.05
N LEU A 17 5.92 -4.53 -18.40
CA LEU A 17 5.41 -4.27 -17.05
C LEU A 17 6.23 -4.95 -15.94
N ASN A 18 7.28 -5.70 -16.31
CA ASN A 18 8.11 -6.51 -15.42
C ASN A 18 7.29 -7.49 -14.54
N LEU A 19 6.35 -8.20 -15.16
CA LEU A 19 5.44 -9.13 -14.51
C LEU A 19 6.04 -10.54 -14.46
N GLY A 20 6.16 -11.08 -13.25
CA GLY A 20 6.51 -12.48 -13.00
C GLY A 20 5.31 -13.32 -12.54
N GLU A 21 5.53 -14.60 -12.30
CA GLU A 21 4.57 -15.45 -11.60
C GLU A 21 4.28 -14.88 -10.20
N GLY A 22 3.01 -14.94 -9.76
CA GLY A 22 2.60 -14.38 -8.48
C GLY A 22 2.37 -12.85 -8.46
N SER A 23 2.62 -12.13 -9.55
CA SER A 23 2.33 -10.69 -9.63
C SER A 23 0.85 -10.42 -9.31
N GLN A 24 0.61 -9.58 -8.30
CA GLN A 24 -0.73 -9.17 -7.90
C GLN A 24 -1.16 -7.92 -8.66
N PHE A 25 -2.47 -7.78 -8.87
CA PHE A 25 -3.05 -6.63 -9.57
C PHE A 25 -4.20 -6.05 -8.76
N LEU A 26 -4.26 -4.73 -8.72
CA LEU A 26 -5.50 -4.02 -8.45
C LEU A 26 -6.33 -4.07 -9.74
N VAL A 27 -7.54 -4.64 -9.62
CA VAL A 27 -8.48 -4.75 -10.73
C VAL A 27 -9.59 -3.74 -10.49
N ILE A 28 -9.73 -2.81 -11.43
CA ILE A 28 -10.81 -1.82 -11.44
C ILE A 28 -11.55 -2.01 -12.76
N SER A 29 -12.86 -2.14 -12.70
CA SER A 29 -13.71 -2.20 -13.88
C SER A 29 -14.69 -1.04 -13.88
N ASP A 30 -14.90 -0.45 -15.04
CA ASP A 30 -16.07 0.37 -15.35
C ASP A 30 -16.94 -0.37 -16.38
N ASP A 31 -17.97 0.31 -16.92
CA ASP A 31 -18.93 -0.30 -17.85
C ASP A 31 -18.31 -0.78 -19.16
N GLU A 32 -17.14 -0.26 -19.56
CA GLU A 32 -16.51 -0.53 -20.86
C GLU A 32 -15.12 -1.16 -20.74
N ASN A 33 -14.40 -0.90 -19.65
CA ASN A 33 -12.98 -1.17 -19.50
C ASN A 33 -12.65 -1.92 -18.21
N ILE A 34 -11.61 -2.74 -18.30
CA ILE A 34 -10.95 -3.35 -17.14
C ILE A 34 -9.53 -2.81 -17.07
N LEU A 35 -9.22 -2.08 -16.01
CA LEU A 35 -7.88 -1.61 -15.69
C LEU A 35 -7.19 -2.60 -14.75
N LEU A 36 -6.05 -3.10 -15.20
CA LEU A 36 -5.16 -3.95 -14.41
C LEU A 36 -3.92 -3.15 -14.02
N LYS A 37 -3.82 -2.78 -12.73
CA LYS A 37 -2.66 -2.06 -12.20
C LYS A 37 -1.79 -3.02 -11.36
N PRO A 38 -0.54 -3.32 -11.76
CA PRO A 38 0.35 -4.15 -10.95
C PRO A 38 0.56 -3.54 -9.57
N VAL A 39 0.40 -4.33 -8.52
CA VAL A 39 0.78 -3.95 -7.17
C VAL A 39 2.28 -4.18 -7.04
N ARG A 40 3.02 -3.10 -6.79
CA ARG A 40 4.46 -3.17 -6.56
C ARG A 40 4.69 -3.02 -5.07
N GLU A 41 5.54 -3.87 -4.52
CA GLU A 41 6.03 -3.67 -3.17
C GLU A 41 6.79 -2.32 -3.14
N PRO A 42 6.50 -1.47 -2.13
CA PRO A 42 7.29 -0.26 -1.94
C PRO A 42 8.74 -0.66 -1.73
N SER A 43 9.67 0.12 -2.28
CA SER A 43 11.08 -0.18 -2.07
C SER A 43 11.43 0.00 -0.58
N LEU A 44 12.36 -0.83 -0.08
CA LEU A 44 12.87 -0.66 1.28
C LEU A 44 13.48 0.73 1.47
N ASP A 45 14.10 1.28 0.43
CA ASP A 45 14.68 2.63 0.45
C ASP A 45 13.61 3.72 0.64
N GLU A 46 12.49 3.62 -0.06
CA GLU A 46 11.34 4.52 0.14
C GLU A 46 10.82 4.40 1.57
N PHE A 47 10.69 3.17 2.08
CA PHE A 47 10.27 2.93 3.46
C PHE A 47 11.24 3.57 4.46
N TYR A 48 12.56 3.36 4.33
CA TYR A 48 13.55 3.98 5.22
C TYR A 48 13.52 5.50 5.14
N SER A 49 13.31 6.09 3.95
CA SER A 49 13.19 7.54 3.79
C SER A 49 11.98 8.12 4.55
N LEU A 50 10.87 7.38 4.61
CA LEU A 50 9.69 7.76 5.37
C LEU A 50 9.95 7.67 6.87
N ILE A 51 10.61 6.60 7.32
CA ILE A 51 11.02 6.44 8.72
C ILE A 51 11.95 7.58 9.16
N GLU A 52 12.93 7.95 8.33
CA GLU A 52 13.85 9.04 8.65
C GLU A 52 13.12 10.38 8.80
N LYS A 53 12.16 10.68 7.91
CA LYS A 53 11.31 11.88 8.01
C LYS A 53 10.46 11.87 9.28
N ALA A 54 9.87 10.73 9.62
CA ALA A 54 9.10 10.57 10.85
C ALA A 54 9.96 10.80 12.09
N GLN A 55 11.18 10.24 12.13
CA GLN A 55 12.13 10.44 13.23
C GLN A 55 12.59 11.90 13.35
N LYS A 56 12.87 12.59 12.24
CA LYS A 56 13.19 14.02 12.24
C LYS A 56 12.05 14.86 12.81
N THR A 57 10.82 14.51 12.46
CA THR A 57 9.61 15.18 12.96
C THR A 57 9.44 14.93 14.45
N ALA A 58 9.58 13.68 14.89
CA ALA A 58 9.51 13.31 16.31
C ALA A 58 10.59 14.03 17.14
N LYS A 59 11.83 14.13 16.64
CA LYS A 59 12.89 14.89 17.31
C LYS A 59 12.58 16.39 17.44
N LYS A 60 11.91 16.98 16.45
CA LYS A 60 11.50 18.40 16.50
C LYS A 60 10.37 18.66 17.49
N ILE A 61 9.39 17.76 17.53
CA ILE A 61 8.22 17.90 18.41
C ILE A 61 8.57 17.51 19.85
N GLY A 62 9.50 16.55 20.03
CA GLY A 62 9.93 16.09 21.34
C GLY A 62 8.79 15.51 22.18
N PRO A 63 8.03 14.52 21.67
CA PRO A 63 6.88 13.99 22.40
C PRO A 63 7.31 13.38 23.72
N THR A 64 6.53 13.67 24.76
CA THR A 64 6.75 13.17 26.11
C THR A 64 5.94 11.90 26.37
N GLU A 65 6.27 11.16 27.43
CA GLU A 65 5.48 9.99 27.84
C GLU A 65 4.01 10.33 28.11
N LYS A 66 3.74 11.54 28.61
CA LYS A 66 2.37 12.04 28.83
C LYS A 66 1.58 12.22 27.53
N ASP A 67 2.25 12.64 26.45
CA ASP A 67 1.63 12.79 25.13
C ASP A 67 1.26 11.43 24.53
N ILE A 68 2.04 10.39 24.87
CA ILE A 68 1.73 9.01 24.45
C ILE A 68 0.52 8.49 25.22
N GLU A 69 0.47 8.73 26.54
CA GLU A 69 -0.67 8.32 27.37
C GLU A 69 -1.98 8.96 26.93
N SER A 70 -1.97 10.27 26.63
CA SER A 70 -3.16 11.00 26.19
C SER A 70 -3.71 10.46 24.87
N VAL A 71 -2.85 10.23 23.88
CA VAL A 71 -3.22 9.66 22.57
C VAL A 71 -3.77 8.24 22.74
N ILE A 72 -3.16 7.41 23.61
CA ILE A 72 -3.68 6.06 23.87
C ILE A 72 -5.08 6.12 24.50
N MET A 73 -5.31 7.03 25.45
CA MET A 73 -6.63 7.19 26.07
C MET A 73 -7.68 7.63 25.05
N GLU A 74 -7.35 8.60 24.20
CA GLU A 74 -8.23 9.13 23.16
C GLU A 74 -8.63 8.05 22.15
N MET A 75 -7.66 7.33 21.58
CA MET A 75 -7.91 6.26 20.60
C MET A 75 -8.74 5.11 21.20
N ARG A 76 -8.55 4.81 22.49
CA ARG A 76 -9.36 3.80 23.20
C ARG A 76 -10.78 4.27 23.45
N ALA A 77 -11.00 5.58 23.65
CA ALA A 77 -12.33 6.15 23.81
C ALA A 77 -13.10 6.17 22.49
N GLU A 78 -12.45 6.50 21.36
CA GLU A 78 -13.06 6.44 20.03
C GLU A 78 -13.52 5.04 19.65
N LYS A 79 -12.71 4.01 19.92
CA LYS A 79 -13.07 2.61 19.59
C LYS A 79 -14.26 2.07 20.38
N ARG A 80 -14.67 2.75 21.46
CA ARG A 80 -15.84 2.38 22.29
C ARG A 80 -17.13 3.06 21.83
N LYS A 81 -17.07 4.05 20.92
CA LYS A 81 -18.23 4.61 20.23
C LYS A 81 -18.56 3.79 18.99
#